data_AF-A0A9N9BE12-F1
#
_entry.id   AF-A0A9N9BE12-F1
#
_cell.length_a   1.000
_cell.length_b   1.000
_cell.length_c   1.000
_cell.angle_alpha   90.00
_cell.angle_beta   90.00
_cell.angle_gamma   90.00
#
_symmetry.space_group_name_H-M   'P 1'
#
loop_
_entity.id
_entity.type
_entity.pdbx_description
1 polymer ?
#
loop_
_entity_poly.entity_id
_entity_poly.type
_entity_poly.pdbx_seq_one_letter_code
_entity_poly.pdbx_strand_id
1 'polypeptide(L)'
;MKALQQLLHQVQWGGLDLLVIDMPPGTGDTQLTISQQVVLDVHVFGQNGVLKTSKEMGLDYLGDIPLDADICELSDFGTPVVVTKPDSYNAQCYKEIAKKIMNKIDLKY
;
A
#
# COMPACT_ATOMS: atom_id res chain seq x y z
N MET A 1 20.91 -7.29 0.37
CA MET A 1 19.88 -7.83 -0.54
C MET A 1 19.98 -7.09 -1.89
N LYS A 2 20.48 -7.73 -2.96
CA LYS A 2 20.78 -7.07 -4.26
C LYS A 2 19.54 -6.82 -5.14
N ALA A 3 18.55 -7.70 -5.08
CA ALA A 3 17.38 -7.68 -5.97
C ALA A 3 16.51 -6.44 -5.80
N LEU A 4 16.38 -5.92 -4.58
CA LEU A 4 15.48 -4.81 -4.29
C LEU A 4 16.09 -3.46 -4.68
N GLN A 5 17.39 -3.28 -4.42
CA GLN A 5 18.17 -2.16 -4.97
C GLN A 5 18.09 -2.13 -6.51
N GLN A 6 18.17 -3.30 -7.13
CA GLN A 6 18.05 -3.45 -8.57
C GLN A 6 16.64 -3.08 -9.06
N LEU A 7 15.60 -3.58 -8.39
CA LEU A 7 14.20 -3.25 -8.69
C LEU A 7 13.96 -1.73 -8.63
N LEU A 8 14.43 -1.07 -7.57
CA LEU A 8 14.18 0.36 -7.35
C LEU A 8 15.01 1.27 -8.26
N HIS A 9 16.28 0.93 -8.54
CA HIS A 9 17.23 1.87 -9.16
C HIS A 9 17.82 1.40 -10.49
N GLN A 10 17.74 0.12 -10.82
CA GLN A 10 18.41 -0.47 -11.99
C GLN A 10 17.42 -1.06 -13.00
N VAL A 11 16.11 -1.04 -12.70
CA VAL A 11 15.07 -1.34 -13.68
C VAL A 11 14.72 -0.06 -14.43
N GLN A 12 14.79 -0.14 -15.75
CA GLN A 12 14.45 0.96 -16.64
C GLN A 12 12.94 0.99 -16.87
N TRP A 13 12.19 1.49 -15.89
CA TRP A 13 10.72 1.46 -15.87
C TRP A 13 10.03 2.30 -16.96
N GLY A 14 10.76 3.18 -17.65
CA GLY A 14 10.18 4.11 -18.63
C GLY A 14 9.36 5.21 -17.95
N GLY A 15 8.21 5.58 -18.51
CA GLY A 15 7.25 6.50 -17.89
C GLY A 15 6.44 5.79 -16.81
N LEU A 16 7.02 5.65 -15.61
CA LEU A 16 6.38 4.97 -14.49
C LEU A 16 5.54 5.96 -13.68
N ASP A 17 4.22 5.89 -13.82
CA ASP A 17 3.28 6.75 -13.10
C ASP A 17 2.97 6.25 -11.68
N LEU A 18 3.00 4.92 -11.46
CA LEU A 18 2.70 4.29 -10.17
C LEU A 18 3.42 2.95 -10.00
N LEU A 19 4.06 2.75 -8.83
CA LEU A 19 4.66 1.47 -8.43
C LEU A 19 4.01 1.00 -7.13
N VAL A 20 3.29 -0.12 -7.18
CA VAL A 20 2.69 -0.77 -6.00
C VAL A 20 3.60 -1.92 -5.59
N ILE A 21 4.12 -1.87 -4.36
CA ILE A 21 4.98 -2.92 -3.79
C ILE A 21 4.24 -3.53 -2.59
N ASP A 22 3.79 -4.77 -2.77
CA ASP A 22 3.23 -5.57 -1.69
C ASP A 22 4.38 -6.18 -0.87
N MET A 23 4.42 -5.90 0.44
CA MET A 23 5.47 -6.37 1.34
C MET A 23 4.84 -7.24 2.44
N PRO A 24 5.46 -8.39 2.79
CA PRO A 24 4.96 -9.23 3.88
C PRO A 24 4.96 -8.46 5.22
N PRO A 25 4.04 -8.75 6.15
CA PRO A 25 3.99 -8.08 7.44
C PRO A 25 5.24 -8.40 8.27
N GLY A 26 5.82 -7.39 8.96
CA GLY A 26 6.93 -7.60 9.89
C GLY A 26 7.93 -6.45 9.98
N THR A 27 9.15 -6.79 10.41
CA THR A 27 10.34 -5.91 10.39
C THR A 27 11.47 -6.60 9.64
N GLY A 28 11.14 -7.42 8.64
CA GLY A 28 12.14 -8.18 7.88
C GLY A 28 13.09 -7.27 7.11
N ASP A 29 14.26 -7.81 6.73
CA ASP A 29 15.30 -7.06 6.01
C ASP A 29 14.77 -6.34 4.76
N THR A 30 13.75 -6.88 4.09
CA THR A 30 13.08 -6.30 2.93
C THR A 30 12.42 -4.95 3.24
N GLN A 31 11.61 -4.87 4.31
CA GLN A 31 10.94 -3.64 4.75
C GLN A 31 11.93 -2.60 5.23
N LEU A 32 12.94 -3.01 6.01
CA LEU A 32 14.02 -2.14 6.48
C LEU A 32 14.87 -1.60 5.33
N THR A 33 15.15 -2.43 4.32
CA THR A 33 15.95 -2.00 3.15
C THR A 33 15.18 -1.00 2.30
N ILE A 34 13.86 -1.17 2.12
CA ILE A 34 13.07 -0.17 1.39
C ILE A 34 12.95 1.11 2.21
N SER A 35 12.65 1.04 3.51
CA SER A 35 12.50 2.24 4.35
C SER A 35 13.79 3.04 4.52
N GLN A 36 14.96 2.42 4.36
CA GLN A 36 16.25 3.10 4.35
C GLN A 36 16.60 3.75 3.00
N GLN A 37 16.00 3.29 1.90
CA GLN A 37 16.35 3.73 0.53
C GLN A 37 15.27 4.58 -0.12
N VAL A 38 14.06 4.46 0.39
CA VAL A 38 12.87 5.20 0.02
C VAL A 38 12.32 5.73 1.35
N VAL A 39 11.93 7.00 1.40
CA VAL A 39 11.25 7.54 2.58
C VAL A 39 9.91 6.80 2.70
N LEU A 40 9.85 5.79 3.57
CA LEU A 40 8.65 5.00 3.85
C LEU A 40 8.27 5.13 5.32
N ASP A 41 6.98 5.36 5.56
CA ASP A 41 6.38 5.31 6.89
C ASP A 41 5.33 4.20 6.94
N VAL A 42 5.68 3.07 7.54
CA VAL A 42 4.77 1.95 7.82
C VAL A 42 4.64 1.79 9.34
N HIS A 43 3.40 1.78 9.85
CA HIS A 43 3.10 1.71 11.28
C HIS A 43 2.82 0.27 11.73
N VAL A 44 3.44 -0.14 12.84
CA VAL A 44 3.19 -1.45 13.44
C VAL A 44 2.20 -1.38 14.62
N PHE A 45 2.06 -0.30 15.42
CA PHE A 45 0.97 -0.19 16.42
C PHE A 45 0.64 1.26 16.84
N GLY A 46 -0.55 1.77 16.50
CA GLY A 46 -1.14 3.00 17.06
C GLY A 46 -2.27 3.60 16.21
N GLN A 47 -3.36 4.07 16.82
CA GLN A 47 -4.45 4.76 16.12
C GLN A 47 -3.99 6.14 15.64
N ASN A 48 -4.28 6.49 14.38
CA ASN A 48 -3.98 7.79 13.74
C ASN A 48 -2.50 8.15 13.53
N GLY A 49 -1.56 7.22 13.78
CA GLY A 49 -0.14 7.48 13.62
C GLY A 49 0.24 7.85 12.17
N VAL A 50 -0.23 7.04 11.21
CA VAL A 50 -0.03 7.30 9.77
C VAL A 50 -0.65 8.63 9.33
N LEU A 51 -1.85 8.96 9.83
CA LEU A 51 -2.51 10.23 9.54
C LEU A 51 -1.75 11.45 10.11
N LYS A 52 -1.16 11.30 11.30
CA LYS A 52 -0.35 12.36 11.91
C LYS A 52 0.96 12.56 11.14
N THR A 53 1.68 11.48 10.88
CA THR A 53 2.97 11.51 10.17
C THR A 53 2.81 12.01 8.73
N SER A 54 1.78 11.56 8.01
CA SER A 54 1.50 12.06 6.65
C SER A 54 1.32 13.58 6.61
N LYS A 55 0.63 14.16 7.61
CA LYS A 55 0.52 15.63 7.75
C LYS A 55 1.85 16.30 8.06
N GLU A 56 2.64 15.73 8.97
CA GLU A 56 3.96 16.28 9.35
C GLU A 56 4.94 16.28 8.15
N MET A 57 4.79 15.35 7.23
CA MET A 57 5.69 15.16 6.09
C MET A 57 5.15 15.73 4.77
N GLY A 58 3.95 16.32 4.78
CA GLY A 58 3.32 16.84 3.56
C GLY A 58 2.98 15.75 2.54
N LEU A 59 2.75 14.51 3.00
CA LEU A 59 2.35 13.38 2.16
C LEU A 59 0.83 13.25 2.14
N ASP A 60 0.29 12.84 1.00
CA ASP A 60 -1.14 12.62 0.88
C ASP A 60 -1.55 11.32 1.55
N TYR A 61 -2.48 11.43 2.49
CA TYR A 61 -3.09 10.29 3.16
C TYR A 61 -4.21 9.68 2.32
N LEU A 62 -4.02 8.44 1.88
CA LEU A 62 -4.97 7.75 1.01
C LEU A 62 -6.07 7.03 1.80
N GLY A 63 -5.81 6.54 3.02
CA GLY A 63 -6.80 5.87 3.86
C GLY A 63 -6.18 4.72 4.66
N ASP A 64 -6.99 4.15 5.56
CA ASP A 64 -6.66 2.93 6.31
C ASP A 64 -7.54 1.77 5.86
N ILE A 65 -6.97 0.57 5.86
CA ILE A 65 -7.72 -0.69 5.72
C ILE A 65 -7.62 -1.39 7.08
N PRO A 66 -8.73 -1.54 7.82
CA PRO A 66 -8.71 -2.24 9.10
C PRO A 66 -8.22 -3.67 8.97
N LEU A 67 -7.59 -4.17 10.04
CA LEU A 67 -7.25 -5.57 10.14
C LEU A 67 -8.53 -6.41 10.22
N ASP A 68 -8.64 -7.36 9.30
CA ASP A 68 -9.74 -8.30 9.23
C ASP A 68 -9.21 -9.63 8.67
N ALA A 69 -9.54 -10.73 9.35
CA ALA A 69 -9.10 -12.06 8.97
C ALA A 69 -9.62 -12.48 7.59
N ASP A 70 -10.81 -11.99 7.20
CA ASP A 70 -11.41 -12.23 5.90
C ASP A 70 -10.51 -11.75 4.76
N ILE A 71 -9.69 -10.71 4.97
CA ILE A 71 -8.81 -10.17 3.93
C ILE A 71 -7.78 -11.22 3.51
N CYS A 72 -7.11 -11.84 4.49
CA CYS A 72 -6.13 -12.90 4.22
C CYS A 72 -6.83 -14.16 3.71
N GLU A 73 -7.83 -14.64 4.44
CA GLU A 73 -8.48 -15.93 4.14
C GLU A 73 -9.04 -15.95 2.71
N LEU A 74 -9.79 -14.92 2.34
CA LEU A 74 -10.39 -14.83 1.01
C LEU A 74 -9.35 -14.62 -0.09
N SER A 75 -8.22 -13.96 0.21
CA SER A 75 -7.11 -13.81 -0.73
C SER A 75 -6.37 -15.12 -0.96
N ASP A 76 -6.16 -15.93 0.09
CA ASP A 76 -5.52 -17.26 -0.01
C ASP A 76 -6.36 -18.23 -0.86
N PHE A 77 -7.68 -18.06 -0.86
CA PHE A 77 -8.60 -18.79 -1.74
C PHE A 77 -8.70 -18.20 -3.16
N GLY A 78 -7.95 -17.15 -3.49
CA GLY A 78 -7.97 -16.50 -4.79
C GLY A 78 -9.22 -15.67 -5.07
N THR A 79 -9.98 -15.33 -4.03
CA THR A 79 -11.25 -14.61 -4.12
C THR A 79 -11.24 -13.36 -3.23
N PRO A 80 -10.48 -12.29 -3.57
CA PRO A 80 -10.25 -11.16 -2.67
C PRO A 80 -11.52 -10.51 -2.13
N VAL A 81 -11.43 -9.89 -0.94
CA VAL A 81 -12.59 -9.28 -0.24
C VAL A 81 -13.36 -8.27 -1.12
N VAL A 82 -12.67 -7.54 -2.00
CA VAL A 82 -13.26 -6.57 -2.93
C VAL A 82 -14.17 -7.21 -3.98
N VAL A 83 -13.95 -8.49 -4.31
CA VAL A 83 -14.75 -9.29 -5.23
C VAL A 83 -15.83 -10.06 -4.47
N THR A 84 -15.46 -10.73 -3.39
CA THR A 84 -16.33 -11.68 -2.67
C THR A 84 -17.34 -10.98 -1.76
N LYS A 85 -16.93 -9.87 -1.14
CA LYS A 85 -17.77 -9.08 -0.22
C LYS A 85 -17.73 -7.60 -0.64
N PRO A 86 -18.26 -7.24 -1.83
CA PRO A 86 -18.08 -5.91 -2.43
C PRO A 86 -18.68 -4.77 -1.61
N ASP A 87 -19.67 -5.08 -0.76
CA ASP A 87 -20.36 -4.14 0.12
C ASP A 87 -19.77 -4.08 1.54
N SER A 88 -18.76 -4.91 1.84
CA SER A 88 -18.07 -4.87 3.14
C SER A 88 -17.30 -3.57 3.34
N TYR A 89 -17.12 -3.18 4.61
CA TYR A 89 -16.37 -1.99 4.97
C TYR A 89 -14.95 -1.99 4.37
N ASN A 90 -14.23 -3.11 4.46
CA ASN A 90 -12.87 -3.24 3.90
C ASN A 90 -12.87 -3.10 2.37
N ALA A 91 -13.83 -3.72 1.67
CA ALA A 91 -13.94 -3.57 0.23
C ALA A 91 -14.17 -2.11 -0.19
N GLN A 92 -14.96 -1.36 0.59
CA GLN A 92 -15.16 0.08 0.35
C GLN A 92 -13.87 0.87 0.65
N CYS A 93 -13.13 0.57 1.73
CA CYS A 93 -11.83 1.20 2.01
C CYS A 93 -10.85 1.03 0.84
N TYR A 94 -10.71 -0.18 0.30
CA TYR A 94 -9.87 -0.44 -0.88
C TYR A 94 -10.33 0.38 -2.11
N LYS A 95 -11.64 0.42 -2.37
CA LYS A 95 -12.21 1.19 -3.49
C LYS A 95 -11.96 2.70 -3.35
N GLU A 96 -12.09 3.25 -2.14
CA GLU A 96 -11.84 4.67 -1.89
C GLU A 96 -10.36 5.04 -2.04
N ILE A 97 -9.44 4.19 -1.56
CA ILE A 97 -8.00 4.35 -1.79
C ILE A 97 -7.70 4.33 -3.29
N ALA A 98 -8.25 3.35 -4.02
CA ALA A 98 -8.09 3.24 -5.47
C ALA A 98 -8.59 4.50 -6.18
N LYS A 99 -9.79 5.00 -5.85
CA LYS A 99 -10.32 6.26 -6.42
C LYS A 99 -9.40 7.45 -6.18
N LYS A 100 -8.86 7.61 -4.96
CA LYS A 100 -7.93 8.70 -4.65
C LYS A 100 -6.64 8.61 -5.46
N ILE A 101 -6.11 7.40 -5.65
CA ILE A 101 -4.95 7.16 -6.50
C ILE A 101 -5.27 7.56 -7.94
N MET A 102 -6.37 7.04 -8.50
CA MET A 102 -6.81 7.32 -9.87
C MET A 102 -6.96 8.81 -10.16
N ASN A 103 -7.60 9.55 -9.24
CA ASN A 103 -7.75 11.00 -9.36
C ASN A 103 -6.41 11.74 -9.33
N LYS A 104 -5.42 11.23 -8.59
CA LYS A 104 -4.10 11.83 -8.46
C LYS A 104 -3.23 11.67 -9.70
N ILE A 105 -3.36 10.53 -10.37
CA ILE A 105 -2.56 10.20 -11.55
C ILE A 105 -3.28 10.52 -12.87
N ASP A 106 -4.38 11.27 -12.81
CA ASP A 106 -5.26 11.63 -13.95
C ASP A 106 -5.60 10.44 -14.86
N LEU A 107 -5.70 9.24 -14.27
CA LEU A 107 -6.17 8.07 -15.02
C LEU A 107 -7.68 8.21 -15.19
N LYS A 108 -8.09 8.60 -16.39
CA LYS A 108 -9.50 8.61 -16.81
C LYS A 108 -9.94 7.20 -17.17
N TYR A 109 -10.93 6.67 -16.45
CA TYR A 109 -11.67 5.46 -16.80
C TYR A 109 -13.03 5.83 -17.38
#